data_AF-A0AAE9F9X1-F1
#
_entry.id   AF-A0AAE9F9X1-F1
#
_cell.length_a   1.000
_cell.length_b   1.000
_cell.length_c   1.000
_cell.angle_alpha   90.00
_cell.angle_beta   90.00
_cell.angle_gamma   90.00
#
_symmetry.space_group_name_H-M   'P 1'
#
loop_
_entity.id
_entity.type
_entity.pdbx_description
1 polymer ?
#
loop_
_entity_poly.entity_id
_entity_poly.type
_entity_poly.pdbx_seq_one_letter_code
_entity_poly.pdbx_strand_id
1 'polypeptide(L)'
;MNQSVYNHLPNPKLGYGNSRGSNVLNIIQRFLDNDQAPICGSTLFIMVKRYPNENDVHDLITQLRNNHVFVYFSVNDTPSGGNNPRALFDLSMYTNGYCVFSRFTGDVATYSTDVFDETYQIVAQNFVVSGSGRIELPLFKFPEPYPGEWQNFITWMITIQSHVLDSDFITLNYTFASTDGTSVLTDPDPNIDTISGLMGTGYSGWTELNGTNEYKWTIDYKYAGNEPQVIEVRLYNRNYQDFLPLPDY
;
A
#
# COMPACT_ATOMS: atom_id res chain seq x y z
N MET A 1 2.72 -26.47 6.31
CA MET A 1 2.85 -25.14 6.96
C MET A 1 2.85 -25.21 8.48
N ASN A 2 1.93 -25.95 9.11
CA ASN A 2 1.78 -26.06 10.58
C ASN A 2 3.10 -26.37 11.34
N GLN A 3 3.78 -27.48 11.05
CA GLN A 3 4.98 -27.89 11.82
C GLN A 3 6.16 -26.89 11.74
N SER A 4 6.38 -26.24 10.60
CA SER A 4 7.49 -25.30 10.42
C SER A 4 7.32 -24.02 11.24
N VAL A 5 6.09 -23.52 11.38
CA VAL A 5 5.79 -22.30 12.13
C VAL A 5 5.79 -22.58 13.63
N TYR A 6 5.10 -23.62 14.07
CA TYR A 6 5.03 -23.93 15.51
C TYR A 6 6.35 -24.43 16.11
N ASN A 7 7.21 -25.05 15.30
CA ASN A 7 8.55 -25.46 15.78
C ASN A 7 9.54 -24.28 15.90
N HIS A 8 9.25 -23.12 15.29
CA HIS A 8 10.15 -21.97 15.27
C HIS A 8 9.47 -20.70 15.80
N LEU A 9 8.60 -20.84 16.80
CA LEU A 9 7.99 -19.69 17.45
C LEU A 9 9.07 -18.76 18.03
N PRO A 10 8.85 -17.44 17.99
CA PRO A 10 9.79 -16.48 18.58
C PRO A 10 10.08 -16.81 20.05
N ASN A 11 11.36 -16.80 20.44
CA ASN A 11 11.74 -16.98 21.83
C ASN A 11 11.36 -15.72 22.65
N PRO A 12 10.39 -15.81 23.58
CA PRO A 12 9.91 -14.64 24.31
C PRO A 12 10.98 -13.98 25.20
N LYS A 13 12.04 -14.71 25.57
CA LYS A 13 13.16 -14.19 26.36
C LYS A 13 14.05 -13.20 25.59
N LEU A 14 13.96 -13.19 24.27
CA LEU A 14 14.69 -12.25 23.41
C LEU A 14 13.94 -10.93 23.19
N GLY A 15 12.77 -10.77 23.80
CA GLY A 15 11.98 -9.53 23.71
C GLY A 15 12.70 -8.34 24.33
N TYR A 16 12.69 -7.21 23.64
CA TYR A 16 13.14 -5.92 24.17
C TYR A 16 12.00 -5.21 24.91
N GLY A 17 12.30 -4.48 26.00
CA GLY A 17 11.33 -3.60 26.67
C GLY A 17 10.81 -2.46 25.76
N ASN A 18 9.97 -1.55 26.28
CA ASN A 18 9.15 -0.62 25.46
C ASN A 18 9.86 0.62 24.87
N SER A 19 11.19 0.65 24.74
CA SER A 19 11.91 1.89 24.34
C SER A 19 12.81 1.78 23.11
N ARG A 20 13.26 0.59 22.72
CA ARG A 20 14.13 0.38 21.54
C ARG A 20 13.37 0.55 20.21
N GLY A 21 14.02 1.07 19.18
CA GLY A 21 13.51 1.04 17.81
C GLY A 21 13.50 -0.37 17.22
N SER A 22 12.93 -0.50 16.03
CA SER A 22 12.93 -1.72 15.22
C SER A 22 14.21 -1.88 14.41
N ASN A 23 14.64 -3.12 14.21
CA ASN A 23 15.73 -3.46 13.29
C ASN A 23 15.20 -3.81 11.88
N VAL A 24 13.99 -3.39 11.53
CA VAL A 24 13.33 -3.75 10.26
C VAL A 24 14.17 -3.40 9.04
N LEU A 25 14.84 -2.24 9.04
CA LEU A 25 15.71 -1.83 7.94
C LEU A 25 16.90 -2.79 7.76
N ASN A 26 17.49 -3.27 8.86
CA ASN A 26 18.55 -4.29 8.83
C ASN A 26 18.04 -5.64 8.31
N ILE A 27 16.78 -5.99 8.58
CA ILE A 27 16.17 -7.22 8.04
C ILE A 27 16.04 -7.10 6.51
N ILE A 28 15.60 -5.95 6.01
CA ILE A 28 15.48 -5.69 4.57
C ILE A 28 16.86 -5.69 3.91
N GLN A 29 17.88 -5.06 4.52
CA GLN A 29 19.25 -5.12 3.99
C GLN A 29 19.75 -6.56 3.92
N ARG A 30 19.55 -7.37 4.97
CA ARG A 30 19.92 -8.80 4.94
C ARG A 30 19.18 -9.61 3.89
N PHE A 31 17.96 -9.22 3.54
CA PHE A 31 17.24 -9.82 2.42
C PHE A 31 17.89 -9.45 1.08
N LEU A 32 18.29 -8.19 0.90
CA LEU A 32 18.99 -7.74 -0.31
C LEU A 32 20.38 -8.37 -0.47
N ASP A 33 21.05 -8.65 0.64
CA ASP A 33 22.35 -9.33 0.65
C ASP A 33 22.23 -10.86 0.45
N ASN A 34 21.02 -11.39 0.27
CA ASN A 34 20.78 -12.82 0.13
C ASN A 34 21.27 -13.37 -1.21
N ASP A 35 22.15 -14.36 -1.16
CA ASP A 35 22.68 -15.09 -2.32
C ASP A 35 22.00 -16.45 -2.54
N GLN A 36 21.13 -16.88 -1.62
CA GLN A 36 20.51 -18.21 -1.66
C GLN A 36 19.33 -18.30 -2.63
N ALA A 37 18.70 -17.16 -2.97
CA ALA A 37 17.56 -17.09 -3.87
C ALA A 37 17.56 -15.76 -4.63
N PRO A 38 17.02 -15.74 -5.87
CA PRO A 38 16.83 -14.48 -6.59
C PRO A 38 15.91 -13.54 -5.81
N ILE A 39 16.31 -12.26 -5.76
CA ILE A 39 15.54 -11.21 -5.08
C ILE A 39 14.80 -10.29 -6.05
N CYS A 40 15.16 -10.31 -7.34
CA CYS A 40 14.59 -9.39 -8.32
C CYS A 40 13.08 -9.59 -8.47
N GLY A 41 12.29 -8.50 -8.40
CA GLY A 41 10.83 -8.58 -8.51
C GLY A 41 10.13 -9.08 -7.25
N SER A 42 10.85 -9.21 -6.12
CA SER A 42 10.25 -9.69 -4.88
C SER A 42 9.32 -8.66 -4.25
N THR A 43 8.30 -9.16 -3.55
CA THR A 43 7.41 -8.36 -2.71
C THR A 43 7.69 -8.64 -1.24
N LEU A 44 7.94 -7.58 -0.47
CA LEU A 44 8.09 -7.64 0.97
C LEU A 44 6.85 -7.02 1.63
N PHE A 45 6.09 -7.81 2.39
CA PHE A 45 5.04 -7.28 3.26
C PHE A 45 5.44 -7.41 4.72
N ILE A 46 5.46 -6.29 5.44
CA ILE A 46 6.02 -6.23 6.78
C ILE A 46 5.02 -5.55 7.72
N MET A 47 4.64 -6.28 8.77
CA MET A 47 3.87 -5.71 9.89
C MET A 47 4.81 -5.13 10.94
N VAL A 48 4.57 -3.88 11.36
CA VAL A 48 5.50 -3.13 12.19
C VAL A 48 4.80 -2.60 13.45
N LYS A 49 5.25 -3.06 14.63
CA LYS A 49 4.79 -2.52 15.94
C LYS A 49 5.76 -1.53 16.57
N ARG A 50 7.01 -1.46 16.08
CA ARG A 50 8.06 -0.55 16.55
C ARG A 50 8.63 0.18 15.37
N TYR A 51 8.82 1.48 15.46
CA TYR A 51 9.39 2.26 14.36
C TYR A 51 10.91 2.09 14.34
N PRO A 52 11.57 2.23 13.17
CA PRO A 52 13.01 2.41 13.14
C PRO A 52 13.42 3.71 13.85
N ASN A 53 14.70 3.83 14.15
CA ASN A 53 15.30 5.06 14.69
C ASN A 53 16.19 5.76 13.64
N GLU A 54 16.59 5.02 12.62
CA GLU A 54 17.42 5.46 11.52
C GLU A 54 16.66 6.48 10.66
N ASN A 55 17.33 7.56 10.29
CA ASN A 55 16.72 8.66 9.52
C ASN A 55 16.96 8.55 8.01
N ASP A 56 18.08 7.94 7.62
CA ASP A 56 18.47 7.83 6.22
C ASP A 56 18.20 6.41 5.71
N VAL A 57 17.37 6.34 4.66
CA VAL A 57 17.02 5.10 3.96
C VAL A 57 17.44 5.15 2.48
N HIS A 58 18.27 6.11 2.07
CA HIS A 58 18.56 6.36 0.66
C HIS A 58 19.25 5.21 -0.06
N ASP A 59 20.29 4.66 0.56
CA ASP A 59 21.00 3.52 0.02
C ASP A 59 20.09 2.28 -0.05
N LEU A 60 19.21 2.12 0.92
CA LEU A 60 18.28 1.00 0.96
C LEU A 60 17.21 1.12 -0.13
N ILE A 61 16.63 2.31 -0.31
CA ILE A 61 15.72 2.61 -1.42
C ILE A 61 16.39 2.32 -2.76
N THR A 62 17.62 2.82 -2.96
CA THR A 62 18.37 2.63 -4.20
C THR A 62 18.57 1.15 -4.51
N GLN A 63 18.97 0.34 -3.53
CA GLN A 63 19.16 -1.10 -3.71
C GLN A 63 17.84 -1.84 -4.00
N LEU A 64 16.75 -1.49 -3.30
CA LEU A 64 15.42 -2.07 -3.56
C LEU A 64 14.96 -1.78 -4.98
N ARG A 65 15.09 -0.52 -5.43
CA ARG A 65 14.72 -0.08 -6.77
C ARG A 65 15.53 -0.79 -7.86
N ASN A 66 16.84 -0.93 -7.66
CA ASN A 66 17.72 -1.65 -8.59
C ASN A 66 17.37 -3.13 -8.74
N ASN A 67 16.70 -3.71 -7.75
CA ASN A 67 16.23 -5.09 -7.78
C ASN A 67 14.71 -5.20 -8.03
N HIS A 68 14.01 -4.12 -8.38
CA HIS A 68 12.55 -4.14 -8.55
C HIS A 68 11.81 -4.77 -7.35
N VAL A 69 12.29 -4.51 -6.12
CA VAL A 69 11.66 -5.02 -4.90
C VAL A 69 10.63 -4.02 -4.40
N PHE A 70 9.40 -4.47 -4.24
CA PHE A 70 8.29 -3.66 -3.70
C PHE A 70 8.16 -3.88 -2.20
N VAL A 71 8.05 -2.81 -1.41
CA VAL A 71 7.94 -2.91 0.05
C VAL A 71 6.62 -2.33 0.54
N TYR A 72 5.87 -3.15 1.26
CA TYR A 72 4.57 -2.82 1.82
C TYR A 72 4.62 -2.88 3.34
N PHE A 73 4.04 -1.88 4.00
CA PHE A 73 3.99 -1.82 5.46
C PHE A 73 2.56 -1.72 5.99
N SER A 74 2.27 -2.57 6.98
CA SER A 74 1.16 -2.39 7.93
C SER A 74 1.74 -1.97 9.27
N VAL A 75 1.63 -0.69 9.57
CA VAL A 75 2.30 -0.03 10.69
C VAL A 75 1.31 0.25 11.81
N ASN A 76 1.66 -0.14 13.03
CA ASN A 76 0.84 0.16 14.18
C ASN A 76 0.91 1.66 14.50
N ASP A 77 -0.23 2.33 14.63
CA ASP A 77 -0.31 3.76 14.98
C ASP A 77 0.15 4.08 16.41
N THR A 78 0.23 3.05 17.26
CA THR A 78 0.63 3.16 18.66
C THR A 78 1.90 2.32 18.85
N PRO A 79 3.09 2.86 18.53
CA PRO A 79 4.32 2.09 18.53
C PRO A 79 4.72 1.67 19.96
N SER A 80 5.32 0.49 20.10
CA SER A 80 5.93 0.06 21.36
C SER A 80 7.40 0.46 21.51
N GLY A 81 7.88 1.36 20.63
CA GLY A 81 9.23 1.90 20.62
C GLY A 81 9.62 2.44 19.24
N GLY A 82 10.71 3.20 19.20
CA GLY A 82 11.16 3.89 18.00
C GLY A 82 10.45 5.23 17.76
N ASN A 83 10.99 6.04 16.86
CA ASN A 83 10.51 7.41 16.66
C ASN A 83 10.47 7.88 15.20
N ASN A 84 10.90 7.07 14.23
CA ASN A 84 10.88 7.46 12.82
C ASN A 84 9.95 6.60 11.96
N PRO A 85 8.62 6.84 11.99
CA PRO A 85 7.70 6.17 11.07
C PRO A 85 7.89 6.62 9.62
N ARG A 86 8.46 7.81 9.39
CA ARG A 86 8.63 8.39 8.05
C ARG A 86 9.56 7.54 7.18
N ALA A 87 10.62 6.97 7.75
CA ALA A 87 11.50 6.04 7.05
C ALA A 87 10.76 4.85 6.44
N LEU A 88 9.71 4.34 7.10
CA LEU A 88 8.89 3.24 6.57
C LEU A 88 8.05 3.71 5.37
N PHE A 89 7.43 4.88 5.52
CA PHE A 89 6.63 5.48 4.45
C PHE A 89 7.49 5.75 3.21
N ASP A 90 8.63 6.42 3.35
CA ASP A 90 9.55 6.72 2.25
C ASP A 90 10.00 5.46 1.53
N LEU A 91 10.41 4.44 2.28
CA LEU A 91 10.85 3.18 1.71
C LEU A 91 9.76 2.53 0.85
N SER A 92 8.52 2.51 1.33
CA SER A 92 7.40 1.97 0.54
C SER A 92 7.05 2.84 -0.67
N MET A 93 6.96 4.16 -0.48
CA MET A 93 6.56 5.10 -1.51
C MET A 93 7.52 5.03 -2.71
N TYR A 94 8.83 5.10 -2.46
CA TYR A 94 9.84 5.09 -3.53
C TYR A 94 10.12 3.72 -4.13
N THR A 95 9.46 2.67 -3.63
CA THR A 95 9.49 1.32 -4.20
C THR A 95 8.14 0.89 -4.76
N ASN A 96 7.24 1.85 -5.06
CA ASN A 96 5.88 1.60 -5.55
C ASN A 96 5.00 0.79 -4.58
N GLY A 97 5.42 0.59 -3.34
CA GLY A 97 4.59 -0.01 -2.30
C GLY A 97 3.58 0.95 -1.70
N TYR A 98 3.08 0.61 -0.51
CA TYR A 98 2.28 1.50 0.34
C TYR A 98 2.66 1.31 1.81
N CYS A 99 2.37 2.31 2.63
CA CYS A 99 2.50 2.25 4.08
C CYS A 99 1.23 2.73 4.76
N VAL A 100 0.59 1.84 5.52
CA VAL A 100 -0.65 2.13 6.24
C VAL A 100 -0.37 2.22 7.73
N PHE A 101 -0.80 3.32 8.37
CA PHE A 101 -0.76 3.47 9.81
C PHE A 101 -2.14 3.16 10.39
N SER A 102 -2.26 2.13 11.23
CA SER A 102 -3.53 1.71 11.84
C SER A 102 -3.32 1.07 13.20
N ARG A 103 -4.29 1.23 14.10
CA ARG A 103 -4.28 0.58 15.41
C ARG A 103 -4.28 -0.94 15.32
N PHE A 104 -5.04 -1.47 14.36
CA PHE A 104 -5.29 -2.90 14.18
C PHE A 104 -4.53 -3.41 12.95
N THR A 105 -3.22 -3.63 13.12
CA THR A 105 -2.34 -4.07 12.03
C THR A 105 -2.73 -5.42 11.44
N GLY A 106 -3.38 -6.29 12.22
CA GLY A 106 -3.88 -7.59 11.75
C GLY A 106 -5.07 -7.47 10.81
N ASP A 107 -5.97 -6.52 11.07
CA ASP A 107 -7.10 -6.24 10.17
C ASP A 107 -6.57 -5.63 8.88
N VAL A 108 -5.66 -4.65 8.96
CA VAL A 108 -5.00 -4.10 7.76
C VAL A 108 -4.31 -5.22 6.99
N ALA A 109 -3.56 -6.09 7.66
CA ALA A 109 -2.87 -7.21 7.02
C ALA A 109 -3.83 -8.17 6.30
N THR A 110 -5.06 -8.34 6.77
CA THR A 110 -6.04 -9.22 6.12
C THR A 110 -6.43 -8.72 4.73
N TYR A 111 -6.50 -7.40 4.52
CA TYR A 111 -6.94 -6.81 3.24
C TYR A 111 -5.78 -6.33 2.37
N SER A 112 -4.71 -5.86 3.02
CA SER A 112 -3.51 -5.43 2.32
C SER A 112 -2.72 -6.61 1.74
N THR A 113 -2.97 -7.85 2.18
CA THR A 113 -2.41 -9.06 1.53
C THR A 113 -3.06 -9.42 0.19
N ASP A 114 -4.18 -8.81 -0.19
CA ASP A 114 -4.83 -9.11 -1.49
C ASP A 114 -3.93 -8.76 -2.68
N VAL A 115 -2.91 -7.91 -2.47
CA VAL A 115 -1.84 -7.66 -3.45
C VAL A 115 -0.98 -8.88 -3.76
N PHE A 116 -1.09 -9.96 -2.99
CA PHE A 116 -0.43 -11.23 -3.28
C PHE A 116 -1.22 -12.11 -4.23
N ASP A 117 -2.54 -11.90 -4.32
CA ASP A 117 -3.40 -12.57 -5.30
C ASP A 117 -3.41 -11.79 -6.62
N GLU A 118 -3.41 -10.45 -6.53
CA GLU A 118 -3.33 -9.51 -7.65
C GLU A 118 -1.96 -8.82 -7.64
N THR A 119 -0.91 -9.48 -8.15
CA THR A 119 0.49 -9.04 -7.91
C THR A 119 0.97 -7.89 -8.79
N TYR A 120 0.36 -7.65 -9.94
CA TYR A 120 0.88 -6.69 -10.90
C TYR A 120 0.17 -5.36 -10.82
N GLN A 121 0.95 -4.29 -10.70
CA GLN A 121 0.43 -2.93 -10.64
C GLN A 121 0.11 -2.42 -12.03
N ILE A 122 -1.09 -1.87 -12.21
CA ILE A 122 -1.50 -1.12 -13.41
C ILE A 122 -1.55 0.39 -13.18
N VAL A 123 -1.64 0.81 -11.92
CA VAL A 123 -1.49 2.21 -11.51
C VAL A 123 -0.64 2.27 -10.25
N ALA A 124 0.38 3.13 -10.24
CA ALA A 124 1.13 3.52 -9.06
C ALA A 124 1.45 5.01 -9.15
N GLN A 125 0.74 5.84 -8.39
CA GLN A 125 0.91 7.30 -8.41
C GLN A 125 0.91 7.89 -7.00
N ASN A 126 1.66 8.97 -6.82
CA ASN A 126 1.77 9.70 -5.57
C ASN A 126 1.43 11.17 -5.84
N PHE A 127 0.54 11.74 -5.03
CA PHE A 127 0.05 13.10 -5.20
C PHE A 127 0.36 13.92 -3.95
N VAL A 128 1.07 15.04 -4.13
CA VAL A 128 1.22 16.04 -3.07
C VAL A 128 0.01 16.97 -3.11
N VAL A 129 -0.74 17.02 -2.03
CA VAL A 129 -2.02 17.74 -1.93
C VAL A 129 -2.10 18.60 -0.67
N SER A 130 -3.04 19.56 -0.63
CA SER A 130 -3.27 20.40 0.54
C SER A 130 -4.71 20.91 0.55
N GLY A 131 -5.32 21.10 1.72
CA GLY A 131 -6.68 21.63 1.82
C GLY A 131 -7.71 20.72 1.16
N SER A 132 -8.53 21.25 0.26
CA SER A 132 -9.56 20.49 -0.46
C SER A 132 -9.28 20.46 -1.95
N GLY A 133 -9.55 19.34 -2.60
CA GLY A 133 -9.38 19.24 -4.05
C GLY A 133 -9.86 17.92 -4.63
N ARG A 134 -9.58 17.77 -5.92
CA ARG A 134 -9.87 16.56 -6.70
C ARG A 134 -8.62 16.11 -7.42
N ILE A 135 -8.29 14.84 -7.28
CA ILE A 135 -7.32 14.14 -8.13
C ILE A 135 -8.09 13.47 -9.27
N GLU A 136 -7.59 13.62 -10.48
CA GLU A 136 -8.07 12.88 -11.65
C GLU A 136 -6.92 12.04 -12.20
N LEU A 137 -7.04 10.72 -12.10
CA LEU A 137 -6.05 9.83 -12.67
C LEU A 137 -6.21 9.77 -14.20
N PRO A 138 -5.12 9.51 -14.96
CA PRO A 138 -5.21 9.19 -16.37
C PRO A 138 -6.19 8.04 -16.61
N LEU A 139 -6.83 8.05 -17.79
CA LEU A 139 -7.67 6.94 -18.20
C LEU A 139 -6.84 5.65 -18.23
N PHE A 140 -7.41 4.59 -17.70
CA PHE A 140 -6.82 3.25 -17.76
C PHE A 140 -7.86 2.26 -18.28
N LYS A 141 -7.35 1.19 -18.88
CA LYS A 141 -8.11 0.00 -19.24
C LYS A 141 -7.70 -1.11 -18.30
N PHE A 142 -8.65 -1.98 -17.99
CA PHE A 142 -8.31 -3.23 -17.33
C PHE A 142 -7.80 -4.23 -18.37
N PRO A 143 -6.76 -5.00 -18.04
CA PRO A 143 -6.35 -6.10 -18.89
C PRO A 143 -7.54 -7.02 -19.17
N GLU A 144 -7.69 -7.53 -20.39
CA GLU A 144 -8.77 -8.49 -20.66
C GLU A 144 -8.65 -9.71 -19.73
N PRO A 145 -9.79 -10.33 -19.33
CA PRO A 145 -9.74 -11.55 -18.53
C PRO A 145 -9.02 -12.65 -19.31
N TYR A 146 -8.37 -13.59 -18.62
CA TYR A 146 -7.85 -14.76 -19.32
C TYR A 146 -9.00 -15.50 -20.03
N PRO A 147 -8.77 -16.09 -21.21
CA PRO A 147 -9.80 -16.84 -21.93
C PRO A 147 -10.45 -17.92 -21.04
N GLY A 148 -11.74 -17.75 -20.75
CA GLY A 148 -12.51 -18.63 -19.85
C GLY A 148 -12.88 -18.01 -18.50
N GLU A 149 -12.38 -16.81 -18.21
CA GLU A 149 -12.74 -16.01 -17.04
C GLU A 149 -13.76 -14.95 -17.44
N TRP A 150 -14.85 -14.85 -16.67
CA TRP A 150 -15.96 -13.95 -16.99
C TRP A 150 -15.83 -12.58 -16.30
N GLN A 151 -14.92 -12.44 -15.35
CA GLN A 151 -14.82 -11.30 -14.44
C GLN A 151 -13.35 -10.94 -14.20
N ASN A 152 -13.03 -9.65 -14.23
CA ASN A 152 -11.75 -9.12 -13.77
C ASN A 152 -11.98 -8.37 -12.48
N PHE A 153 -11.46 -8.96 -11.40
CA PHE A 153 -11.32 -8.25 -10.15
C PHE A 153 -10.06 -7.40 -10.21
N ILE A 154 -10.14 -6.23 -9.61
CA ILE A 154 -8.98 -5.43 -9.28
C ILE A 154 -8.96 -5.17 -7.80
N THR A 155 -7.76 -5.17 -7.27
CA THR A 155 -7.49 -4.69 -5.92
C THR A 155 -6.98 -3.27 -6.03
N TRP A 156 -7.49 -2.37 -5.21
CA TRP A 156 -7.04 -1.00 -5.16
C TRP A 156 -6.69 -0.60 -3.73
N MET A 157 -5.74 0.32 -3.61
CA MET A 157 -5.27 0.85 -2.33
C MET A 157 -5.07 2.36 -2.47
N ILE A 158 -5.60 3.10 -1.50
CA ILE A 158 -5.34 4.52 -1.31
C ILE A 158 -4.72 4.71 0.08
N THR A 159 -3.54 5.31 0.15
CA THR A 159 -3.00 5.83 1.42
C THR A 159 -3.19 7.33 1.42
N ILE A 160 -3.78 7.89 2.48
CA ILE A 160 -4.20 9.31 2.48
C ILE A 160 -3.11 10.27 3.00
N GLN A 161 -2.20 9.79 3.85
CA GLN A 161 -1.16 10.63 4.44
C GLN A 161 0.08 9.82 4.85
N SER A 162 1.20 10.52 5.05
CA SER A 162 2.53 9.93 5.29
C SER A 162 2.88 9.67 6.76
N HIS A 163 1.94 9.88 7.66
CA HIS A 163 2.10 9.73 9.10
C HIS A 163 0.84 9.12 9.72
N VAL A 164 0.87 8.84 11.02
CA VAL A 164 -0.30 8.37 11.77
C VAL A 164 -1.50 9.29 11.52
N LEU A 165 -2.69 8.70 11.36
CA LEU A 165 -3.94 9.43 11.17
C LEU A 165 -4.14 10.46 12.29
N ASP A 166 -4.44 11.69 11.91
CA ASP A 166 -4.71 12.78 12.82
C ASP A 166 -5.98 13.54 12.39
N SER A 167 -6.29 14.61 13.12
CA SER A 167 -7.50 15.40 12.89
C SER A 167 -7.42 16.31 11.65
N ASP A 168 -6.29 16.33 10.94
CA ASP A 168 -6.17 17.13 9.72
C ASP A 168 -6.97 16.49 8.58
N PHE A 169 -6.97 15.16 8.48
CA PHE A 169 -7.83 14.45 7.53
C PHE A 169 -9.31 14.61 7.90
N ILE A 170 -10.11 15.06 6.93
CA ILE A 170 -11.56 15.25 7.11
C ILE A 170 -12.34 14.18 6.34
N THR A 171 -12.14 14.10 5.02
CA THR A 171 -12.87 13.15 4.16
C THR A 171 -12.08 12.79 2.91
N LEU A 172 -12.33 11.59 2.41
CA LEU A 172 -11.98 11.15 1.07
C LEU A 172 -13.16 10.40 0.48
N ASN A 173 -13.53 10.78 -0.75
CA ASN A 173 -14.49 10.05 -1.58
C ASN A 173 -13.80 9.69 -2.88
N TYR A 174 -14.13 8.52 -3.45
CA TYR A 174 -13.61 8.14 -4.75
C TYR A 174 -14.73 7.76 -5.71
N THR A 175 -14.41 7.78 -7.01
CA THR A 175 -15.32 7.36 -8.07
C THR A 175 -14.54 6.67 -9.17
N PHE A 176 -14.95 5.46 -9.53
CA PHE A 176 -14.59 4.81 -10.79
C PHE A 176 -15.76 4.93 -11.74
N ALA A 177 -15.59 5.61 -12.86
CA ALA A 177 -16.64 5.78 -13.88
C ALA A 177 -16.14 5.26 -15.22
N SER A 178 -16.93 4.41 -15.88
CA SER A 178 -16.64 4.01 -17.26
C SER A 178 -16.87 5.17 -18.22
N THR A 179 -16.05 5.28 -19.26
CA THR A 179 -16.15 6.37 -20.25
C THR A 179 -17.43 6.32 -21.11
N ASP A 180 -18.05 5.14 -21.20
CA ASP A 180 -19.34 4.93 -21.86
C ASP A 180 -20.56 5.27 -20.97
N GLY A 181 -20.33 5.60 -19.69
CA GLY A 181 -21.36 5.96 -18.72
C GLY A 181 -22.21 4.80 -18.20
N THR A 182 -21.87 3.55 -18.52
CA THR A 182 -22.66 2.37 -18.12
C THR A 182 -22.42 1.93 -16.67
N SER A 183 -21.25 2.23 -16.12
CA SER A 183 -20.81 1.74 -14.81
C SER A 183 -20.20 2.87 -13.99
N VAL A 184 -20.71 3.06 -12.78
CA VAL A 184 -20.15 4.01 -11.81
C VAL A 184 -20.10 3.34 -10.46
N LEU A 185 -18.91 3.28 -9.88
CA LEU A 185 -18.66 2.88 -8.51
C LEU A 185 -18.22 4.12 -7.73
N THR A 186 -18.89 4.42 -6.63
CA THR A 186 -18.54 5.53 -5.74
C THR A 186 -18.26 5.03 -4.34
N ASP A 187 -17.57 5.81 -3.51
CA ASP A 187 -17.57 5.62 -2.06
C ASP A 187 -17.66 6.99 -1.35
N PRO A 188 -18.41 7.11 -0.25
CA PRO A 188 -19.20 6.08 0.44
C PRO A 188 -20.38 5.54 -0.39
N ASP A 189 -20.42 4.23 -0.70
CA ASP A 189 -21.61 3.56 -1.28
C ASP A 189 -22.28 2.66 -0.22
N PRO A 190 -23.49 3.02 0.24
CA PRO A 190 -24.19 2.26 1.27
C PRO A 190 -24.70 0.88 0.81
N ASN A 191 -24.65 0.55 -0.48
CA ASN A 191 -25.16 -0.70 -1.03
C ASN A 191 -24.06 -1.70 -1.40
N ILE A 192 -22.80 -1.31 -1.26
CA ILE A 192 -21.68 -2.19 -1.52
C ILE A 192 -21.17 -2.64 -0.17
N ASP A 193 -21.31 -3.93 0.09
CA ASP A 193 -20.65 -4.65 1.18
C ASP A 193 -19.13 -4.74 0.92
N THR A 194 -18.53 -3.71 0.30
CA THR A 194 -17.09 -3.63 0.13
C THR A 194 -16.53 -3.30 1.47
N ILE A 195 -15.49 -4.05 1.80
CA ILE A 195 -14.69 -3.95 3.00
C ILE A 195 -13.79 -2.68 2.94
N SER A 196 -14.27 -1.64 2.25
CA SER A 196 -13.66 -0.35 1.93
C SER A 196 -13.86 0.69 3.04
N GLY A 197 -13.74 0.26 4.30
CA GLY A 197 -13.69 1.18 5.42
C GLY A 197 -12.31 1.83 5.52
N LEU A 198 -12.25 3.08 5.96
CA LEU A 198 -10.98 3.71 6.35
C LEU A 198 -10.32 2.89 7.47
N MET A 199 -9.16 2.32 7.19
CA MET A 199 -8.35 1.56 8.14
C MET A 199 -7.11 2.35 8.53
N GLY A 200 -7.28 3.25 9.50
CA GLY A 200 -6.23 4.19 9.86
C GLY A 200 -5.97 5.15 8.70
N THR A 201 -4.84 5.06 8.01
CA THR A 201 -4.56 5.90 6.81
C THR A 201 -4.85 5.23 5.48
N GLY A 202 -5.29 3.97 5.47
CA GLY A 202 -5.50 3.19 4.25
C GLY A 202 -6.97 3.02 3.91
N TYR A 203 -7.31 3.14 2.63
CA TYR A 203 -8.51 2.57 2.03
C TYR A 203 -8.09 1.46 1.09
N SER A 204 -8.78 0.33 1.15
CA SER A 204 -8.57 -0.77 0.21
C SER A 204 -9.90 -1.34 -0.21
N GLY A 205 -9.93 -1.94 -1.38
CA GLY A 205 -11.09 -2.70 -1.80
C GLY A 205 -10.82 -3.51 -3.04
N TRP A 206 -11.80 -4.33 -3.37
CA TRP A 206 -11.87 -5.05 -4.62
C TRP A 206 -13.07 -4.55 -5.40
N THR A 207 -12.94 -4.45 -6.72
CA THR A 207 -14.07 -4.14 -7.59
C THR A 207 -14.00 -4.93 -8.88
N GLU A 208 -15.17 -5.27 -9.40
CA GLU A 208 -15.33 -5.90 -10.70
C GLU A 208 -15.59 -4.82 -11.74
N LEU A 209 -14.73 -4.74 -12.76
CA LEU A 209 -14.87 -3.78 -13.85
C LEU A 209 -14.70 -4.48 -15.20
N ASN A 210 -15.38 -3.97 -16.23
CA ASN A 210 -15.39 -4.57 -17.55
C ASN A 210 -14.10 -4.21 -18.32
N GLY A 211 -13.30 -5.22 -18.67
CA GLY A 211 -12.04 -5.07 -19.42
C GLY A 211 -12.17 -4.38 -20.78
N THR A 212 -13.36 -4.33 -21.38
CA THR A 212 -13.56 -3.65 -22.68
C THR A 212 -13.63 -2.13 -22.56
N ASN A 213 -13.85 -1.61 -21.35
CA ASN A 213 -14.09 -0.20 -21.11
C ASN A 213 -12.86 0.54 -20.60
N GLU A 214 -12.77 1.83 -20.91
CA GLU A 214 -11.87 2.75 -20.22
C GLU A 214 -12.57 3.30 -18.98
N TYR A 215 -11.79 3.52 -17.93
CA TYR A 215 -12.29 4.04 -16.67
C TYR A 215 -11.53 5.30 -16.28
N LYS A 216 -12.28 6.24 -15.70
CA LYS A 216 -11.78 7.40 -15.00
C LYS A 216 -11.88 7.15 -13.50
N TRP A 217 -10.76 7.28 -12.80
CA TRP A 217 -10.73 7.28 -11.34
C TRP A 217 -10.53 8.71 -10.83
N THR A 218 -11.49 9.20 -10.06
CA THR A 218 -11.39 10.49 -9.37
C THR A 218 -11.43 10.31 -7.87
N ILE A 219 -10.65 11.13 -7.18
CA ILE A 219 -10.58 11.15 -5.71
C ILE A 219 -10.81 12.58 -5.24
N ASP A 220 -11.89 12.81 -4.52
CA ASP A 220 -12.20 14.07 -3.85
C ASP A 220 -11.70 13.99 -2.41
N TYR A 221 -10.81 14.92 -2.02
CA TYR A 221 -10.20 14.93 -0.70
C TYR A 221 -10.43 16.25 0.03
N LYS A 222 -10.41 16.18 1.36
CA LYS A 222 -10.47 17.34 2.23
C LYS A 222 -9.60 17.15 3.47
N TYR A 223 -8.72 18.12 3.69
CA TYR A 223 -7.96 18.35 4.90
C TYR A 223 -8.41 19.65 5.58
N ALA A 224 -8.20 19.76 6.89
CA ALA A 224 -8.53 20.93 7.68
C ALA A 224 -7.54 22.08 7.42
N GLY A 225 -6.26 21.74 7.29
CA GLY A 225 -5.15 22.63 7.04
C GLY A 225 -4.69 22.65 5.58
N ASN A 226 -3.66 23.45 5.34
CA ASN A 226 -2.98 23.57 4.05
C ASN A 226 -1.57 22.96 4.06
N GLU A 227 -1.24 22.20 5.12
CA GLU A 227 0.04 21.49 5.15
C GLU A 227 0.04 20.42 4.04
N PRO A 228 1.17 20.25 3.32
CA PRO A 228 1.26 19.25 2.27
C PRO A 228 1.08 17.82 2.83
N GLN A 229 0.13 17.09 2.23
CA GLN A 229 -0.11 15.67 2.46
C GLN A 229 0.26 14.88 1.21
N VAL A 230 0.51 13.58 1.37
CA VAL A 230 0.80 12.66 0.25
C VAL A 230 -0.30 11.63 0.16
N ILE A 231 -1.06 11.66 -0.93
CA ILE A 231 -2.01 10.60 -1.29
C ILE A 231 -1.31 9.63 -2.24
N GLU A 232 -1.19 8.37 -1.86
CA GLU A 232 -0.70 7.28 -2.71
C GLU A 232 -1.87 6.49 -3.27
N VAL A 233 -1.81 6.18 -4.56
CA VAL A 233 -2.83 5.38 -5.26
C VAL A 233 -2.15 4.19 -5.91
N ARG A 234 -2.65 3.00 -5.62
CA ARG A 234 -2.20 1.73 -6.21
C ARG A 234 -3.38 0.94 -6.74
N LEU A 235 -3.22 0.35 -7.91
CA LEU A 235 -4.20 -0.50 -8.57
C LEU A 235 -3.51 -1.75 -9.07
N TYR A 236 -4.09 -2.90 -8.76
CA TYR A 236 -3.51 -4.21 -9.00
C TYR A 236 -4.44 -5.10 -9.82
N ASN A 237 -3.83 -5.94 -10.64
CA ASN A 237 -4.51 -6.99 -11.38
C ASN A 237 -3.54 -8.13 -11.68
N ARG A 238 -4.03 -9.37 -11.71
CA ARG A 238 -3.25 -10.59 -11.92
C ARG A 238 -2.85 -10.85 -13.38
N ASN A 239 -3.50 -10.17 -14.32
CA ASN A 239 -3.29 -10.39 -15.75
C ASN A 239 -2.30 -9.39 -16.37
N TYR A 240 -2.02 -8.28 -15.69
CA TYR A 240 -0.97 -7.36 -16.13
C TYR A 240 0.41 -8.01 -15.95
N GLN A 241 1.41 -7.64 -16.74
CA GLN A 241 2.72 -8.31 -16.67
C GLN A 241 3.92 -7.35 -16.68
N ASP A 242 3.69 -6.04 -16.84
CA ASP A 242 4.76 -5.06 -16.89
C ASP A 242 5.02 -4.44 -15.51
N PHE A 243 6.28 -4.08 -15.25
CA PHE A 243 6.60 -3.22 -14.12
C PHE A 243 6.30 -1.77 -14.48
N LEU A 244 5.56 -1.08 -13.61
CA LEU A 244 5.39 0.35 -13.74
C LEU A 244 6.68 1.10 -13.41
N PRO A 245 6.90 2.29 -13.98
CA PRO A 245 7.97 3.17 -13.57
C PRO A 245 7.93 3.41 -12.06
N LEU A 246 9.11 3.42 -11.44
CA LEU A 246 9.25 3.78 -10.04
C LEU A 246 9.19 5.32 -9.90
N PRO A 247 8.73 5.87 -8.76
CA PRO A 247 8.61 7.32 -8.59
C PRO A 247 9.98 7.99 -8.66
N ASP A 248 10.02 9.26 -9.03
CA ASP A 248 11.27 10.03 -8.99
C ASP A 248 11.83 10.05 -7.56
N TYR A 249 13.14 9.91 -7.47
CA TYR A 249 13.88 9.74 -6.21
C TYR A 249 15.07 10.69 -6.15
#